data_AF-A0AAU5YYW9-F1
#
_entry.id   AF-A0AAU5YYW9-F1
#
_cell.length_a   1.000
_cell.length_b   1.000
_cell.length_c   1.000
_cell.angle_alpha   90.00
_cell.angle_beta   90.00
_cell.angle_gamma   90.00
#
_symmetry.space_group_name_H-M   'P 1'
#
loop_
_entity.id
_entity.type
_entity.pdbx_description
1 polymer ?
#
loop_
_entity_poly.entity_id
_entity_poly.type
_entity_poly.pdbx_seq_one_letter_code
_entity_poly.pdbx_strand_id
1 'polypeptide(L)' 'MPIESGHYCAYCIDADGNLQDFETRFASMVSWQQRRNPDDPREKIEADTLAYMATMPAWRDHPRLADH' A
#
# COMPACT_ATOMS: atom_id res chain seq x y z
N MET A 1 -13.41 -10.67 -11.35
CA MET A 1 -13.08 -9.24 -11.17
C MET A 1 -11.83 -8.95 -11.99
N PRO A 2 -11.99 -8.52 -13.25
CA PRO A 2 -10.86 -8.24 -14.13
C PRO A 2 -10.28 -6.86 -13.84
N ILE A 3 -8.98 -6.71 -14.09
CA ILE A 3 -8.16 -5.49 -13.89
C ILE A 3 -8.49 -4.43 -14.98
N GLU A 4 -9.71 -4.45 -15.53
CA GLU A 4 -10.16 -3.69 -16.71
C GLU A 4 -11.13 -2.55 -16.37
N SER A 5 -11.48 -2.36 -15.10
CA SER A 5 -12.13 -1.14 -14.60
C SER A 5 -11.14 -0.39 -13.71
N GLY A 6 -10.14 0.21 -14.35
CA GLY A 6 -8.97 0.87 -13.76
C GLY A 6 -9.26 2.16 -12.99
N HIS A 7 -10.14 2.12 -11.99
CA HIS A 7 -10.11 3.12 -10.93
C HIS A 7 -9.36 2.53 -9.75
N TYR A 8 -8.11 2.93 -9.62
CA TYR A 8 -7.41 2.92 -8.35
C TYR A 8 -8.34 3.50 -7.28
N CYS A 9 -8.32 2.92 -6.07
CA CYS A 9 -9.06 3.48 -4.93
C CYS A 9 -8.72 4.98 -4.81
N ALA A 10 -9.67 5.84 -4.40
CA ALA A 10 -9.44 7.28 -4.27
C ALA A 10 -8.24 7.65 -3.38
N TYR A 11 -7.82 6.71 -2.51
CA TYR A 11 -6.64 6.85 -1.64
C TYR A 11 -5.34 6.32 -2.25
N CYS A 12 -5.39 5.66 -3.40
CA CYS A 12 -4.24 5.15 -4.14
C CYS A 12 -3.75 6.12 -5.20
N ILE A 13 -4.53 7.15 -5.54
CA ILE A 13 -4.16 8.19 -6.50
C ILE A 13 -3.67 9.45 -5.80
N ASP A 14 -2.78 10.20 -6.44
CA ASP A 14 -2.34 11.52 -6.02
C ASP A 14 -3.36 12.60 -6.44
N ALA A 15 -3.01 13.87 -6.21
CA ALA A 15 -3.86 15.01 -6.55
C ALA A 15 -4.07 15.22 -8.06
N ASP A 16 -3.21 14.64 -8.90
CA ASP A 16 -3.28 14.68 -10.37
C ASP A 16 -4.05 13.49 -10.94
N GLY A 17 -4.40 12.51 -10.10
CA GLY A 17 -5.12 11.29 -10.48
C GLY A 17 -4.20 10.14 -10.90
N ASN A 18 -2.88 10.29 -10.74
CA ASN A 18 -1.92 9.23 -11.01
C ASN A 18 -1.77 8.32 -9.80
N LEU A 19 -1.42 7.05 -10.03
CA LEU A 19 -1.10 6.13 -8.94
C LEU A 19 0.07 6.68 -8.11
N GLN A 20 -0.11 6.79 -6.80
CA GLN A 20 0.96 7.17 -5.88
C GLN A 20 2.14 6.20 -6.01
N ASP A 21 3.35 6.72 -5.88
CA ASP A 21 4.53 5.87 -5.79
C ASP A 21 4.45 4.94 -4.56
N PHE A 22 5.14 3.81 -4.66
CA PHE A 22 5.08 2.75 -3.65
C PHE A 22 5.46 3.28 -2.26
N GLU A 23 6.52 4.09 -2.15
CA GLU A 23 7.03 4.60 -0.87
C GLU A 23 6.04 5.56 -0.22
N THR A 24 5.48 6.49 -0.99
CA THR A 24 4.45 7.44 -0.54
C THR A 24 3.21 6.70 -0.05
N ARG A 25 2.75 5.70 -0.80
CA ARG A 25 1.58 4.92 -0.39
C ARG A 25 1.88 4.09 0.85
N PHE A 26 3.03 3.43 0.89
CA PHE A 26 3.48 2.63 2.03
C PHE A 26 3.54 3.46 3.31
N ALA A 27 4.22 4.62 3.28
CA ALA A 27 4.33 5.51 4.42
C ALA A 27 2.96 6.03 4.90
N SER A 28 2.06 6.36 3.97
CA SER A 28 0.70 6.80 4.30
C SER A 28 -0.11 5.69 4.97
N MET A 29 0.02 4.46 4.47
CA MET A 29 -0.66 3.29 5.04
C MET A 29 -0.12 2.90 6.41
N VAL A 30 1.21 2.88 6.60
CA VAL A 30 1.84 2.63 7.90
C VAL A 30 1.38 3.67 8.91
N SER A 31 1.38 4.96 8.55
CA SER A 31 0.93 6.04 9.41
C SER A 31 -0.55 5.90 9.81
N TRP A 32 -1.41 5.45 8.88
CA TRP A 32 -2.82 5.20 9.17
C TRP A 32 -3.00 3.97 10.08
N GLN A 33 -2.30 2.87 9.82
CA GLN A 33 -2.36 1.67 10.65
C GLN A 33 -1.82 1.92 12.06
N GLN A 34 -0.73 2.68 12.20
CA GLN A 34 -0.18 3.05 13.49
C GLN A 34 -1.14 3.91 14.32
N ARG A 35 -1.92 4.79 13.69
CA ARG A 35 -2.99 5.54 14.39
C ARG A 35 -4.14 4.64 14.82
N ARG A 36 -4.42 3.57 14.08
CA ARG A 36 -5.51 2.63 14.37
C ARG A 36 -5.12 1.59 15.42
N ASN A 37 -3.86 1.15 15.40
CA ASN A 37 -3.28 0.15 16.26
C ASN A 37 -2.04 0.74 16.97
N PRO A 38 -2.21 1.65 17.94
CA PRO A 38 -1.08 2.31 18.60
C PRO A 38 -0.23 1.36 19.46
N ASP A 39 -0.79 0.23 19.89
CA ASP A 39 -0.11 -0.80 20.67
C ASP A 39 0.68 -1.81 19.82
N ASP A 40 0.45 -1.85 18.50
CA ASP A 40 1.21 -2.74 17.61
C ASP A 40 2.62 -2.19 17.35
N PRO A 41 3.65 -3.05 17.35
CA PRO A 41 5.00 -2.62 17.00
C PRO A 41 5.07 -2.19 15.53
N ARG A 42 5.89 -1.18 15.26
CA ARG A 42 6.05 -0.61 13.92
C ARG A 42 6.42 -1.66 12.87
N GLU A 43 7.32 -2.58 13.19
CA GLU A 43 7.72 -3.67 12.27
C GLU A 43 6.54 -4.55 11.86
N LYS A 44 5.62 -4.84 12.79
CA LYS A 44 4.40 -5.60 12.48
C LYS A 44 3.49 -4.82 11.53
N ILE A 45 3.28 -3.53 11.80
CA ILE A 45 2.48 -2.64 10.94
C ILE A 45 3.08 -2.55 9.53
N GLU A 46 4.41 -2.45 9.43
CA GLU A 46 5.13 -2.41 8.16
C GLU A 46 4.98 -3.74 7.39
N ALA A 47 5.15 -4.88 8.06
CA ALA A 47 4.95 -6.20 7.45
C ALA A 47 3.50 -6.44 6.99
N ASP A 48 2.52 -6.09 7.82
CA ASP A 48 1.08 -6.17 7.48
C ASP A 48 0.75 -5.23 6.30
N THR A 49 1.39 -4.06 6.22
CA THR A 49 1.26 -3.14 5.08
C THR A 49 1.85 -3.74 3.80
N LEU A 50 3.05 -4.32 3.86
CA LEU A 50 3.68 -4.99 2.71
C LEU A 50 2.82 -6.15 2.20
N ALA A 51 2.33 -7.00 3.10
CA ALA A 51 1.45 -8.12 2.75
C ALA A 51 0.17 -7.63 2.04
N TYR A 52 -0.43 -6.55 2.55
CA TYR A 52 -1.60 -5.95 1.90
C TYR A 52 -1.26 -5.35 0.53
N MET A 53 -0.15 -4.63 0.39
CA MET A 53 0.27 -4.06 -0.89
C MET A 53 0.58 -5.13 -1.94
N ALA A 54 1.09 -6.31 -1.54
CA ALA A 54 1.30 -7.46 -2.43
C ALA A 54 0.01 -8.04 -3.01
N THR A 55 -1.13 -7.84 -2.34
CA THR A 55 -2.44 -8.23 -2.90
C THR A 55 -2.89 -7.32 -4.05
N MET A 56 -2.28 -6.14 -4.19
CA MET A 56 -2.65 -5.17 -5.21
C MET A 56 -1.87 -5.40 -6.51
N PRO A 57 -2.55 -5.50 -7.66
CA PRO A 57 -1.89 -5.72 -8.94
C PRO A 57 -0.95 -4.57 -9.34
N ALA A 58 -1.22 -3.36 -8.84
CA ALA A 58 -0.43 -2.17 -9.15
C ALA A 58 1.00 -2.19 -8.56
N TRP A 59 1.21 -2.93 -7.47
CA TRP A 59 2.50 -2.98 -6.76
C TRP A 59 3.07 -4.39 -6.64
N ARG A 60 2.39 -5.41 -7.16
CA ARG A 60 2.78 -6.81 -7.04
C ARG A 60 4.21 -7.09 -7.52
N ASP A 61 4.65 -6.40 -8.58
CA ASP A 61 5.99 -6.54 -9.15
C ASP A 61 7.04 -5.60 -8.53
N HIS A 62 6.72 -4.93 -7.42
CA HIS A 62 7.68 -4.03 -6.76
C HIS A 62 8.81 -4.84 -6.09
N PRO A 63 10.10 -4.45 -6.24
CA PRO A 63 11.23 -5.22 -5.73
C PRO A 63 11.16 -5.46 -4.21
N ARG A 64 10.54 -4.52 -3.47
CA ARG A 64 10.34 -4.62 -2.02
C ARG A 64 9.29 -5.64 -1.58
N LEU A 65 8.49 -6.15 -2.52
CA LEU A 65 7.50 -7.20 -2.31
C LEU A 65 7.92 -8.54 -2.93
N ALA A 66 8.87 -8.51 -3.87
CA ALA A 66 9.39 -9.70 -4.55
C ALA A 66 10.46 -10.46 -3.73
N ASP A 67 10.98 -9.86 -2.64
CA ASP A 67 12.06 -10.42 -1.80
C ASP A 67 11.57 -11.18 -0.55
N HIS A 68 10.26 -11.46 -0.43
CA HIS A 68 9.65 -12.13 0.72
C HIS A 68 9.14 -13.54 0.42
#